data_AF-A0A954WR51-F1
#
_entry.id   AF-A0A954WR51-F1
#
_cell.length_a   1.000
_cell.length_b   1.000
_cell.length_c   1.000
_cell.angle_alpha   90.00
_cell.angle_beta   90.00
_cell.angle_gamma   90.00
#
_symmetry.space_group_name_H-M   'P 1'
#
loop_
_entity.id
_entity.type
_entity.pdbx_description
1 polymer ?
#
loop_
_entity_poly.entity_id
_entity_poly.type
_entity_poly.pdbx_seq_one_letter_code
_entity_poly.pdbx_strand_id
1 'polypeptide(L)'
;MRRVVTMHSATPFVDILVLTRDNSPIRAEVMEAIKSQRNVRAQVFQVVGRKLSTDRNRLDTIARARNHAISLAESDWVMFVDDDVELDRDCIHNLLSGLKTLPDYGVFAADYLGQSGGRDTNHVAMGATLFRREALDSITFRWSGKRCECQCCCEDLNRQGFRVGYLPNARARHLAKQNNSRSTERPDSTSPVILAAMDQGHFSRFYGIFLRSLVATGNHVPVMVAGYGLTKQQQQLLARSPHIAHVLCNPSGEFSPAVLRVKHFPKLLERLPGDTVAAWWDAGDIFFQGDISPLWKLVAQNPNKLHAVREPKSYPQNFAITAWPERIPNPQIRRRVFDIVSRNPFFNSGFVASTANTLIKYQDYAERFLTTCNVWREQPMDQLAFNCYIHQNKDQLVEVDETWNYCLAFRGWGKLQRRRRGDEDWHPSVASLPRFVTSNGRTISVVHGNAQLLERAFRQWWVMAS
;
A
#
# COMPACT_ATOMS: atom_id res chain seq x y z
N MET A 1 60.78 31.47 -1.85
CA MET A 1 60.12 30.17 -2.09
C MET A 1 58.67 30.25 -1.61
N ARG A 2 57.70 30.30 -2.54
CA ARG A 2 56.26 30.26 -2.20
C ARG A 2 55.85 28.81 -1.97
N ARG A 3 55.35 28.51 -0.78
CA ARG A 3 54.84 27.19 -0.39
C ARG A 3 53.47 27.00 -1.06
N VAL A 4 53.45 26.26 -2.17
CA VAL A 4 52.19 25.80 -2.79
C VAL A 4 51.64 24.71 -1.88
N VAL A 5 50.67 25.06 -1.04
CA VAL A 5 49.89 24.07 -0.30
C VAL A 5 48.88 23.49 -1.28
N THR A 6 49.19 22.34 -1.85
CA THR A 6 48.23 21.55 -2.64
C THR A 6 47.19 20.98 -1.68
N MET A 7 46.19 21.80 -1.32
CA MET A 7 45.00 21.29 -0.65
C MET A 7 44.36 20.28 -1.59
N HIS A 8 44.47 19.00 -1.24
CA HIS A 8 43.70 17.95 -1.88
C HIS A 8 42.25 18.23 -1.52
N SER A 9 41.53 18.95 -2.38
CA SER A 9 40.12 19.26 -2.15
C SER A 9 39.38 17.96 -1.98
N ALA A 10 38.70 17.79 -0.83
CA ALA A 10 37.86 16.63 -0.59
C ALA A 10 36.90 16.45 -1.77
N THR A 11 36.75 15.21 -2.24
CA THR A 11 35.80 14.89 -3.32
C THR A 11 34.42 15.40 -2.93
N PRO A 12 33.78 16.25 -3.75
CA PRO A 12 32.52 16.86 -3.40
C PRO A 12 31.42 15.82 -3.22
N PHE A 13 30.49 16.11 -2.31
CA PHE A 13 29.38 15.24 -1.95
C PHE A 13 28.07 15.78 -2.52
N VAL A 14 27.22 14.91 -3.07
CA VAL A 14 25.94 15.27 -3.71
C VAL A 14 24.84 14.35 -3.20
N ASP A 15 23.74 14.93 -2.74
CA ASP A 15 22.52 14.17 -2.44
C ASP A 15 21.69 14.03 -3.70
N ILE A 16 21.36 12.80 -4.08
CA ILE A 16 20.57 12.48 -5.27
C ILE A 16 19.19 12.01 -4.84
N LEU A 17 18.19 12.82 -5.20
CA LEU A 17 16.79 12.62 -4.92
C LEU A 17 16.13 11.96 -6.12
N VAL A 18 15.83 10.66 -6.01
CA VAL A 18 15.19 9.87 -7.07
C VAL A 18 13.71 9.76 -6.80
N LEU A 19 12.88 10.36 -7.66
CA LEU A 19 11.42 10.30 -7.53
C LEU A 19 10.88 9.06 -8.24
N THR A 20 10.28 8.15 -7.49
CA THR A 20 9.61 6.95 -8.03
C THR A 20 8.10 7.03 -7.86
N ARG A 21 7.35 6.27 -8.67
CA ARG A 21 5.88 6.23 -8.56
C ARG A 21 5.39 5.37 -7.40
N ASP A 22 6.16 4.36 -7.05
CA ASP A 22 5.87 3.37 -6.02
C ASP A 22 7.16 2.97 -5.27
N ASN A 23 7.04 1.98 -4.38
CA ASN A 23 8.15 1.41 -3.61
C ASN A 23 8.94 0.36 -4.40
N SER A 24 8.80 0.27 -5.72
CA SER A 24 9.65 -0.62 -6.52
C SER A 24 11.11 -0.18 -6.43
N PRO A 25 12.08 -1.12 -6.51
CA PRO A 25 13.48 -0.75 -6.59
C PRO A 25 13.74 0.19 -7.78
N ILE A 26 14.60 1.19 -7.60
CA ILE A 26 15.08 2.05 -8.71
C ILE A 26 15.66 1.15 -9.79
N ARG A 27 15.35 1.47 -11.06
CA ARG A 27 15.85 0.73 -12.23
C ARG A 27 17.37 0.55 -12.15
N ALA A 28 17.82 -0.67 -12.45
CA ALA A 28 19.24 -1.02 -12.36
C ALA A 28 20.10 -0.10 -13.23
N GLU A 29 19.63 0.24 -14.43
CA GLU A 29 20.31 1.14 -15.37
C GLU A 29 20.55 2.54 -14.76
N VAL A 30 19.53 3.09 -14.08
CA VAL A 30 19.63 4.41 -13.41
C VAL A 30 20.59 4.34 -12.22
N MET A 31 20.50 3.28 -11.40
CA MET A 31 21.39 3.10 -10.25
C MET A 31 22.84 2.90 -10.67
N GLU A 32 23.11 2.11 -11.71
CA GLU A 32 24.47 1.93 -12.22
C GLU A 32 25.03 3.21 -12.83
N ALA A 33 24.20 3.99 -13.55
CA ALA A 33 24.62 5.30 -14.03
C ALA A 33 25.00 6.27 -12.90
N ILE A 34 24.24 6.29 -11.80
CA ILE A 34 24.56 7.08 -10.60
C ILE A 34 25.87 6.58 -9.95
N LYS A 35 26.05 5.27 -9.79
CA LYS A 35 27.28 4.71 -9.20
C LYS A 35 28.51 4.92 -10.07
N SER A 36 28.32 5.03 -11.39
CA SER A 36 29.42 5.20 -12.34
C SER A 36 30.02 6.61 -12.36
N GLN A 37 29.41 7.57 -11.65
CA GLN A 37 29.82 8.95 -11.62
C GLN A 37 31.23 9.12 -11.06
N ARG A 38 32.05 9.93 -11.74
CA ARG A 38 33.45 10.17 -11.37
C ARG A 38 33.61 11.48 -10.62
N ASN A 39 34.66 11.55 -9.79
CA ASN A 39 35.08 12.78 -9.10
C ASN A 39 34.00 13.44 -8.22
N VAL A 40 32.98 12.65 -7.83
CA VAL A 40 31.91 13.03 -6.91
C VAL A 40 31.60 11.84 -6.02
N ARG A 41 31.16 12.10 -4.80
CA ARG A 41 30.51 11.11 -3.94
C ARG A 41 29.02 11.38 -3.96
N ALA A 42 28.21 10.34 -4.07
CA ALA A 42 26.76 10.46 -4.12
C ALA A 42 26.08 9.66 -3.00
N GLN A 43 25.04 10.24 -2.40
CA GLN A 43 24.08 9.54 -1.54
C GLN A 43 22.71 9.58 -2.21
N VAL A 44 22.07 8.42 -2.34
CA VAL A 44 20.80 8.30 -3.06
C VAL A 44 19.65 8.19 -2.07
N PHE A 45 18.64 9.03 -2.24
CA PHE A 45 17.37 8.99 -1.53
C PHE A 45 16.25 8.68 -2.51
N GLN A 46 15.59 7.55 -2.33
CA GLN A 46 14.38 7.21 -3.08
C GLN A 46 13.17 7.87 -2.41
N VAL A 47 12.39 8.63 -3.18
CA VAL A 47 11.19 9.30 -2.71
C VAL A 47 9.99 8.89 -3.55
N VAL A 48 9.02 8.26 -2.89
CA VAL A 48 7.82 7.75 -3.55
C VAL A 48 6.79 8.86 -3.71
N GLY A 49 6.59 9.31 -4.94
CA GLY A 49 5.55 10.24 -5.35
C GLY A 49 4.18 9.59 -5.50
N ARG A 50 3.69 8.93 -4.45
CA ARG A 50 2.35 8.31 -4.47
C ARG A 50 1.27 9.37 -4.45
N LYS A 51 0.29 9.29 -5.35
CA LYS A 51 -0.85 10.21 -5.37
C LYS A 51 -1.66 10.10 -4.07
N LEU A 52 -1.78 11.21 -3.34
CA LEU A 52 -2.66 11.31 -2.17
C LEU A 52 -4.07 11.74 -2.59
N SER A 53 -5.04 11.50 -1.71
CA SER A 53 -6.43 11.95 -1.92
C SER A 53 -6.57 13.47 -2.02
N THR A 54 -5.63 14.21 -1.42
CA THR A 54 -5.56 15.68 -1.46
C THR A 54 -4.89 16.21 -2.73
N ASP A 55 -4.21 15.36 -3.50
CA ASP A 55 -3.56 15.79 -4.73
C ASP A 55 -4.62 15.93 -5.84
N ARG A 56 -4.84 17.16 -6.33
CA ARG A 56 -5.86 17.43 -7.35
C ARG A 56 -5.48 16.82 -8.69
N ASN A 57 -4.18 16.73 -8.97
CA ASN A 57 -3.65 16.18 -10.22
C ASN A 57 -2.21 15.64 -10.02
N ARG A 58 -1.62 15.16 -11.13
CA ARG A 58 -0.25 14.64 -11.14
C ARG A 58 0.80 15.68 -10.73
N LEU A 59 0.60 16.96 -11.06
CA LEU A 59 1.55 18.02 -10.74
C LEU A 59 1.58 18.32 -9.24
N ASP A 60 0.44 18.27 -8.54
CA ASP A 60 0.39 18.32 -7.07
C ASP A 60 1.22 17.18 -6.46
N THR A 61 1.05 15.96 -6.95
CA THR A 61 1.81 14.79 -6.49
C THR A 61 3.32 14.98 -6.66
N ILE A 62 3.77 15.42 -7.84
CA ILE A 62 5.20 15.64 -8.12
C ILE A 62 5.75 16.77 -7.24
N ALA A 63 5.07 17.90 -7.16
CA ALA A 63 5.49 19.05 -6.37
C ALA A 63 5.64 18.68 -4.89
N ARG A 64 4.63 17.99 -4.31
CA ARG A 64 4.68 17.50 -2.93
C ARG A 64 5.82 16.50 -2.72
N ALA A 65 6.00 15.56 -3.64
CA ALA A 65 7.08 14.58 -3.55
C ALA A 65 8.47 15.24 -3.57
N ARG A 66 8.68 16.25 -4.43
CA ARG A 66 9.93 17.00 -4.45
C ARG A 66 10.16 17.80 -3.18
N ASN A 67 9.14 18.48 -2.66
CA ASN A 67 9.26 19.20 -1.38
C ASN A 67 9.62 18.26 -0.23
N HIS A 68 9.03 17.06 -0.19
CA HIS A 68 9.45 16.05 0.78
C HIS A 68 10.89 15.60 0.55
N ALA A 69 11.29 15.38 -0.71
CA ALA A 69 12.66 14.99 -1.04
C ALA A 69 13.72 16.02 -0.59
N ILE A 70 13.44 17.33 -0.74
CA ILE A 70 14.33 18.40 -0.27
C ILE A 70 14.62 18.26 1.23
N SER A 71 13.60 17.94 2.02
CA SER A 71 13.73 17.79 3.48
C SER A 71 14.61 16.63 3.93
N LEU A 72 14.96 15.71 3.02
CA LEU A 72 15.84 14.57 3.29
C LEU A 72 17.30 14.85 2.97
N ALA A 73 17.57 15.79 2.07
CA ALA A 73 18.92 16.12 1.68
C ALA A 73 19.57 17.01 2.74
N GLU A 74 20.86 16.85 2.97
CA GLU A 74 21.68 17.66 3.89
C GLU A 74 22.89 18.33 3.21
N SER A 75 23.28 17.87 2.01
CA SER A 75 24.43 18.39 1.26
C SER A 75 24.21 19.80 0.71
N ASP A 76 25.31 20.52 0.48
CA ASP A 76 25.36 21.81 -0.26
C ASP A 76 24.94 21.65 -1.74
N TRP A 77 24.96 20.43 -2.26
CA TRP A 77 24.66 20.09 -3.64
C TRP A 77 23.59 19.01 -3.70
N VAL A 78 22.47 19.32 -4.34
CA VAL A 78 21.29 18.44 -4.39
C VAL A 78 20.86 18.22 -5.83
N MET A 79 20.74 16.96 -6.24
CA MET A 79 20.34 16.59 -7.60
C MET A 79 18.99 15.89 -7.59
N PHE A 80 18.08 16.29 -8.47
CA PHE A 80 16.90 15.51 -8.82
C PHE A 80 17.19 14.62 -10.03
N VAL A 81 16.78 13.35 -9.94
CA VAL A 81 16.85 12.37 -11.02
C VAL A 81 15.50 11.64 -11.11
N ASP A 82 14.88 11.61 -12.29
CA ASP A 82 13.66 10.81 -12.50
C ASP A 82 14.03 9.31 -12.58
N ASP A 83 13.11 8.42 -12.18
CA ASP A 83 13.36 6.97 -12.09
C ASP A 83 13.56 6.25 -13.43
N ASP A 84 13.41 6.98 -14.54
CA ASP A 84 13.66 6.55 -15.92
C ASP A 84 14.70 7.40 -16.66
N VAL A 85 15.56 8.14 -15.94
CA VAL A 85 16.63 8.95 -16.54
C VAL A 85 18.01 8.38 -16.20
N GLU A 86 18.77 8.04 -17.24
CA GLU A 86 20.14 7.54 -17.12
C GLU A 86 21.14 8.68 -17.35
N LEU A 87 22.06 8.89 -16.40
CA LEU A 87 23.08 9.94 -16.46
C LEU A 87 24.34 9.46 -17.19
N ASP A 88 24.96 10.31 -18.01
CA ASP A 88 26.30 10.02 -18.53
C ASP A 88 27.35 10.05 -17.40
N ARG A 89 28.47 9.34 -17.59
CA ARG A 89 29.49 9.06 -16.55
C ARG A 89 30.09 10.28 -15.84
N ASP A 90 30.19 11.42 -16.52
CA ASP A 90 30.77 12.66 -15.98
C ASP A 90 29.70 13.75 -15.76
N CYS A 91 28.41 13.39 -15.85
CA CYS A 91 27.30 14.33 -15.80
C CYS A 91 27.28 15.15 -14.50
N ILE A 92 27.31 14.49 -13.33
CA ILE A 92 27.23 15.20 -12.04
C ILE A 92 28.46 16.09 -11.83
N HIS A 93 29.64 15.59 -12.17
CA HIS A 93 30.88 16.36 -12.08
C HIS A 93 30.82 17.64 -12.94
N ASN A 94 30.34 17.51 -14.18
CA ASN A 94 30.22 18.65 -15.10
C ASN A 94 29.22 19.68 -14.58
N LEU A 95 28.03 19.26 -14.15
CA LEU A 95 27.02 20.14 -13.55
C LEU A 95 27.58 20.89 -12.34
N LEU A 96 28.26 20.18 -11.45
CA LEU A 96 28.85 20.75 -10.24
C LEU A 96 29.96 21.75 -10.57
N SER A 97 30.85 21.42 -11.52
CA SER A 97 31.89 22.32 -12.00
C SER A 97 31.29 23.59 -12.61
N GLY A 98 30.21 23.44 -13.37
CA GLY A 98 29.42 24.57 -13.90
C GLY A 98 28.90 25.48 -12.79
N LEU A 99 28.22 24.91 -11.79
CA LEU A 99 27.71 25.70 -10.66
C LEU A 99 28.84 26.40 -9.91
N LYS A 100 29.97 25.72 -9.65
CA LYS A 100 31.12 26.33 -8.94
C LYS A 100 31.76 27.49 -9.70
N THR A 101 31.80 27.42 -11.04
CA THR A 101 32.44 28.45 -11.87
C THR A 101 31.51 29.61 -12.21
N LEU A 102 30.19 29.40 -12.14
CA LEU A 102 29.16 30.39 -12.45
C LEU A 102 28.27 30.61 -11.21
N PRO A 103 28.70 31.48 -10.27
CA PRO A 103 28.03 31.64 -8.97
C PRO A 103 26.64 32.29 -9.07
N ASP A 104 26.34 32.96 -10.19
CA ASP A 104 25.01 33.54 -10.48
C ASP A 104 23.96 32.48 -10.87
N TYR A 105 24.37 31.24 -11.15
CA TYR A 105 23.45 30.14 -11.43
C TYR A 105 23.10 29.38 -10.14
N GLY A 106 21.79 29.29 -9.86
CA GLY A 106 21.26 28.47 -8.77
C GLY A 106 21.15 26.99 -9.15
N VAL A 107 21.06 26.70 -10.46
CA VAL A 107 20.73 25.37 -10.97
C VAL A 107 21.29 25.14 -12.38
N PHE A 108 21.80 23.93 -12.62
CA PHE A 108 22.09 23.42 -13.96
C PHE A 108 21.39 22.08 -14.19
N ALA A 109 20.86 21.88 -15.40
CA ALA A 109 20.29 20.61 -15.85
C ALA A 109 21.15 19.94 -16.92
N ALA A 110 21.13 18.62 -16.94
CA ALA A 110 21.57 17.82 -18.07
C ALA A 110 20.43 17.69 -19.09
N ASP A 111 20.76 17.79 -20.38
CA ASP A 111 19.75 17.61 -21.42
C ASP A 111 19.53 16.13 -21.69
N TYR A 112 18.33 15.64 -21.35
CA TYR A 112 17.88 14.27 -21.59
C TYR A 112 16.66 14.18 -22.52
N LEU A 113 16.13 15.33 -22.92
CA LEU A 113 14.95 15.46 -23.80
C LEU A 113 15.32 16.02 -25.18
N GLY A 114 16.59 16.36 -25.41
CA GLY A 114 17.04 17.04 -26.62
C GLY A 114 16.52 18.47 -26.74
N GLN A 115 16.24 19.12 -25.59
CA GLN A 115 15.59 20.44 -25.51
C GLN A 115 16.58 21.57 -25.25
N SER A 116 17.87 21.37 -25.49
CA SER A 116 18.94 22.33 -25.20
C SER A 116 18.75 23.68 -25.93
N GLY A 117 18.07 24.61 -25.28
CA GLY A 117 18.01 26.04 -25.64
C GLY A 117 19.28 26.83 -25.27
N GLY A 118 20.36 26.15 -24.89
CA GLY A 118 21.58 26.77 -24.37
C GLY A 118 21.53 27.11 -22.88
N ARG A 119 22.48 27.94 -22.42
CA ARG A 119 22.64 28.33 -21.00
C ARG A 119 21.58 29.33 -20.53
N ASP A 120 21.02 30.13 -21.44
CA ASP A 120 20.02 31.17 -21.16
C ASP A 120 18.61 30.69 -21.49
N THR A 121 18.12 29.74 -20.70
CA THR A 121 16.73 29.28 -20.77
C THR A 121 15.96 29.74 -19.53
N ASN A 122 14.66 29.99 -19.70
CA ASN A 122 13.75 30.27 -18.58
C ASN A 122 13.19 29.01 -17.93
N HIS A 123 13.54 27.83 -18.45
CA HIS A 123 12.99 26.55 -18.03
C HIS A 123 13.99 25.42 -18.25
N VAL A 124 14.17 24.59 -17.22
CA VAL A 124 14.88 23.32 -17.32
C VAL A 124 14.04 22.18 -16.75
N ALA A 125 14.12 21.01 -17.37
CA ALA A 125 13.41 19.82 -16.93
C ALA A 125 14.11 19.18 -15.73
N MET A 126 13.33 18.86 -14.69
CA MET A 126 13.85 18.44 -13.38
C MET A 126 14.37 17.01 -13.28
N GLY A 127 14.21 16.17 -14.32
CA GLY A 127 14.57 14.75 -14.27
C GLY A 127 16.08 14.45 -14.30
N ALA A 128 16.93 15.47 -14.47
CA ALA A 128 18.37 15.39 -14.30
C ALA A 128 18.95 16.77 -13.99
N THR A 129 18.66 17.31 -12.80
CA THR A 129 18.96 18.71 -12.46
C THR A 129 19.70 18.82 -11.13
N LEU A 130 20.81 19.55 -11.11
CA LEU A 130 21.62 19.81 -9.93
C LEU A 130 21.42 21.25 -9.44
N PHE A 131 21.16 21.40 -8.15
CA PHE A 131 20.94 22.66 -7.45
C PHE A 131 22.08 22.95 -6.47
N ARG A 132 22.32 24.24 -6.25
CA ARG A 132 22.91 24.73 -5.00
C ARG A 132 21.87 24.64 -3.89
N ARG A 133 22.29 24.23 -2.70
CA ARG A 133 21.43 24.20 -1.50
C ARG A 133 20.78 25.56 -1.23
N GLU A 134 21.56 26.63 -1.25
CA GLU A 134 21.08 28.00 -1.00
C GLU A 134 19.92 28.43 -1.90
N ALA A 135 19.94 28.00 -3.17
CA ALA A 135 18.90 28.29 -4.15
C ALA A 135 17.68 27.38 -3.97
N LEU A 136 17.90 26.15 -3.48
CA LEU A 136 16.83 25.18 -3.26
C LEU A 136 16.04 25.48 -1.98
N ASP A 137 16.70 25.94 -0.92
CA ASP A 137 16.09 26.26 0.37
C ASP A 137 15.14 27.47 0.31
N SER A 138 15.30 28.31 -0.71
CA SER A 138 14.52 29.51 -0.90
C SER A 138 13.27 29.29 -1.76
N ILE A 139 13.06 28.07 -2.28
CA ILE A 139 11.91 27.75 -3.12
C ILE A 139 11.01 26.69 -2.50
N THR A 140 9.78 26.63 -2.99
CA THR A 140 8.86 25.53 -2.73
C THR A 140 8.28 25.08 -4.06
N PHE A 141 8.46 23.81 -4.42
CA PHE A 141 7.85 23.27 -5.63
C PHE A 141 6.34 23.44 -5.57
N ARG A 142 5.80 24.05 -6.62
CA ARG A 142 4.38 24.32 -6.85
C ARG A 142 4.14 24.27 -8.35
N TRP A 143 2.89 24.15 -8.77
CA TRP A 143 2.51 24.34 -10.18
C TRP A 143 1.41 25.40 -10.27
N SER A 144 1.15 25.92 -11.46
CA SER A 144 0.14 26.98 -11.64
C SER A 144 -0.41 27.00 -13.05
N GLY A 145 -1.69 26.66 -13.21
CA GLY A 145 -2.42 26.77 -14.48
C GLY A 145 -1.73 26.02 -15.61
N LYS A 146 -1.17 26.77 -16.57
CA LYS A 146 -0.46 26.24 -17.76
C LYS A 146 1.02 25.91 -17.51
N ARG A 147 1.55 26.15 -16.31
CA ARG A 147 2.96 25.94 -15.96
C ARG A 147 3.16 24.64 -15.21
N CYS A 148 4.14 23.84 -15.63
CA CYS A 148 4.60 22.70 -14.84
C CYS A 148 5.26 23.17 -13.54
N GLU A 149 5.49 22.22 -12.64
CA GLU A 149 6.22 22.47 -11.41
C GLU A 149 7.69 22.85 -11.65
N CYS A 150 8.29 22.30 -12.71
CA CYS A 150 9.62 22.68 -13.20
C CYS A 150 9.70 24.17 -13.56
N GLN A 151 8.77 24.66 -14.36
CA GLN A 151 8.70 26.05 -14.79
C GLN A 151 8.43 27.01 -13.63
N CYS A 152 7.52 26.65 -12.72
CA CYS A 152 7.27 27.47 -11.54
C CYS A 152 8.53 27.59 -10.66
N CYS A 153 9.28 26.50 -10.48
CA CYS A 153 10.56 26.48 -9.78
C CYS A 153 11.59 27.42 -10.46
N CYS A 154 11.79 27.30 -11.78
CA CYS A 154 12.70 28.17 -12.52
C CYS A 154 12.32 29.65 -12.43
N GLU A 155 11.02 29.97 -12.53
CA GLU A 155 10.54 31.34 -12.34
C GLU A 155 10.78 31.87 -10.92
N ASP A 156 10.61 31.03 -9.90
CA ASP A 156 10.85 31.42 -8.51
C ASP A 156 12.35 31.66 -8.25
N LEU A 157 13.24 30.84 -8.82
CA LEU A 157 14.68 31.07 -8.79
C LEU A 157 15.08 32.38 -9.47
N ASN A 158 14.57 32.62 -10.69
CA ASN A 158 14.84 33.85 -11.43
C ASN A 158 14.37 35.10 -10.66
N ARG A 159 13.22 35.05 -9.98
CA ARG A 159 12.72 36.15 -9.12
C ARG A 159 13.65 36.46 -7.95
N GLN A 160 14.43 35.48 -7.50
CA GLN A 160 15.39 35.63 -6.42
C GLN A 160 16.79 35.98 -6.91
N GLY A 161 16.96 36.21 -8.22
CA GLY A 161 18.24 36.60 -8.82
C GLY A 161 19.13 35.42 -9.21
N PHE A 162 18.68 34.17 -9.04
CA PHE A 162 19.42 33.01 -9.55
C PHE A 162 19.09 32.75 -11.01
N ARG A 163 20.11 32.44 -11.81
CA ARG A 163 19.94 31.93 -13.18
C ARG A 163 19.73 30.43 -13.20
N VAL A 164 19.07 29.96 -14.25
CA VAL A 164 18.82 28.54 -14.53
C VAL A 164 19.31 28.21 -15.94
N GLY A 165 19.84 27.01 -16.18
CA GLY A 165 20.33 26.67 -17.51
C GLY A 165 20.58 25.20 -17.77
N TYR A 166 20.70 24.82 -19.04
CA TYR A 166 21.29 23.54 -19.44
C TYR A 166 22.80 23.67 -19.58
N LEU A 167 23.56 22.70 -19.08
CA LEU A 167 25.00 22.66 -19.29
C LEU A 167 25.34 21.74 -20.47
N PRO A 168 25.91 22.23 -21.59
CA PRO A 168 26.08 21.46 -22.83
C PRO A 168 26.87 20.14 -22.70
N ASN A 169 27.80 20.08 -21.74
CA ASN A 169 28.63 18.91 -21.50
C ASN A 169 28.06 17.97 -20.42
N ALA A 170 26.89 18.28 -19.85
CA ALA A 170 26.17 17.40 -18.96
C ALA A 170 25.03 16.73 -19.74
N ARG A 171 25.13 15.42 -19.93
CA ARG A 171 24.21 14.64 -20.73
C ARG A 171 23.54 13.57 -19.88
N ALA A 172 22.31 13.27 -20.26
CA ALA A 172 21.53 12.17 -19.74
C ALA A 172 20.62 11.67 -20.86
N ARG A 173 19.96 10.53 -20.66
CA ARG A 173 19.00 9.99 -21.63
C ARG A 173 17.77 9.47 -20.92
N HIS A 174 16.61 9.78 -21.50
CA HIS A 174 15.36 9.16 -21.08
C HIS A 174 15.38 7.69 -21.51
N LEU A 175 15.24 6.78 -20.56
CA LEU A 175 15.07 5.37 -20.87
C LEU A 175 13.68 5.18 -21.46
N ALA A 176 13.60 4.41 -22.55
CA ALA A 176 12.31 4.00 -23.07
C ALA A 176 11.50 3.40 -21.90
N LYS A 177 10.21 3.77 -21.80
CA LYS A 177 9.29 3.05 -20.93
C LYS A 177 9.46 1.59 -21.31
N GLN A 178 9.93 0.76 -20.38
CA GLN A 178 9.84 -0.67 -20.58
C GLN A 178 8.34 -0.89 -20.79
N ASN A 179 7.97 -1.21 -22.03
CA ASN A 179 6.67 -1.76 -22.30
C ASN A 179 6.68 -3.07 -21.51
N ASN A 180 6.29 -3.00 -20.24
CA ASN A 180 5.79 -4.14 -19.50
C ASN A 180 4.44 -4.51 -20.12
N SER A 181 4.46 -4.77 -21.43
CA SER A 181 3.46 -5.44 -22.24
C SER A 181 3.55 -6.94 -22.00
N ARG A 182 3.80 -7.35 -20.75
CA ARG A 182 2.81 -8.27 -20.18
C ARG A 182 1.60 -7.41 -19.90
N SER A 183 0.79 -7.25 -20.94
CA SER A 183 -0.65 -7.14 -20.77
C SER A 183 -1.09 -8.34 -19.93
N THR A 184 -0.92 -8.27 -18.61
CA THR A 184 -2.06 -8.62 -17.78
C THR A 184 -3.13 -7.69 -18.28
N GLU A 185 -3.97 -8.19 -19.20
CA GLU A 185 -5.24 -7.57 -19.54
C GLU A 185 -5.75 -7.01 -18.22
N ARG A 186 -5.77 -5.67 -18.11
CA ARG A 186 -6.52 -5.09 -17.01
C ARG A 186 -7.90 -5.68 -17.22
N PRO A 187 -8.43 -6.50 -16.29
CA PRO A 187 -9.75 -7.05 -16.49
C PRO A 187 -10.66 -5.86 -16.78
N ASP A 188 -11.21 -5.82 -17.99
CA ASP A 188 -12.11 -4.74 -18.44
C ASP A 188 -13.38 -4.69 -17.58
N SER A 189 -13.55 -5.64 -16.65
CA SER A 189 -14.67 -5.68 -15.75
C SER A 189 -14.36 -5.02 -14.40
N THR A 190 -15.26 -4.12 -14.01
CA THR A 190 -15.52 -3.67 -12.65
C THR A 190 -16.02 -4.82 -11.74
N SER A 191 -15.72 -6.08 -12.08
CA SER A 191 -16.17 -7.24 -11.32
C SER A 191 -15.62 -7.16 -9.91
N PRO A 192 -16.43 -7.51 -8.89
CA PRO A 192 -15.95 -7.58 -7.53
C PRO A 192 -14.76 -8.54 -7.41
N VAL A 193 -13.88 -8.28 -6.46
CA VAL A 193 -12.76 -9.17 -6.12
C VAL A 193 -12.73 -9.48 -4.63
N ILE A 194 -12.19 -10.64 -4.29
CA ILE A 194 -11.88 -11.00 -2.90
C ILE A 194 -10.36 -10.98 -2.71
N LEU A 195 -9.88 -10.37 -1.63
CA LEU A 195 -8.50 -10.44 -1.19
C LEU A 195 -8.38 -11.43 -0.03
N ALA A 196 -7.33 -12.24 -0.04
CA ALA A 196 -7.01 -13.14 1.07
C ALA A 196 -5.51 -13.07 1.41
N ALA A 197 -5.19 -13.05 2.69
CA ALA A 197 -3.82 -13.11 3.20
C ALA A 197 -3.63 -14.42 3.96
N MET A 198 -2.57 -15.17 3.65
CA MET A 198 -2.31 -16.46 4.30
C MET A 198 -0.84 -16.85 4.31
N ASP A 199 -0.43 -17.57 5.36
CA ASP A 199 0.86 -18.25 5.40
C ASP A 199 0.70 -19.76 5.14
N GLN A 200 1.80 -20.51 5.27
CA GLN A 200 1.81 -21.96 5.12
C GLN A 200 0.84 -22.69 6.07
N GLY A 201 0.69 -22.22 7.32
CA GLY A 201 -0.20 -22.83 8.33
C GLY A 201 -1.68 -22.54 8.08
N HIS A 202 -1.99 -21.53 7.26
CA HIS A 202 -3.35 -21.20 6.81
C HIS A 202 -3.75 -21.92 5.51
N PHE A 203 -2.78 -22.45 4.75
CA PHE A 203 -3.01 -22.96 3.40
C PHE A 203 -4.11 -24.03 3.32
N SER A 204 -4.10 -25.02 4.21
CA SER A 204 -5.09 -26.11 4.21
C SER A 204 -6.51 -25.60 4.48
N ARG A 205 -6.66 -24.64 5.39
CA ARG A 205 -7.95 -23.99 5.70
C ARG A 205 -8.43 -23.11 4.56
N PHE A 206 -7.54 -22.32 3.98
CA PHE A 206 -7.89 -21.52 2.81
C PHE A 206 -8.35 -22.41 1.64
N TYR A 207 -7.57 -23.42 1.28
CA TYR A 207 -7.91 -24.25 0.13
C TYR A 207 -9.11 -25.17 0.41
N GLY A 208 -9.18 -25.75 1.62
CA GLY A 208 -10.17 -26.76 1.98
C GLY A 208 -11.50 -26.21 2.50
N ILE A 209 -11.51 -25.03 3.13
CA ILE A 209 -12.70 -24.43 3.74
C ILE A 209 -13.08 -23.15 2.99
N PHE A 210 -12.18 -22.16 2.92
CA PHE A 210 -12.49 -20.87 2.28
C PHE A 210 -12.93 -21.05 0.82
N LEU A 211 -12.05 -21.59 -0.03
CA LEU A 211 -12.34 -21.68 -1.47
C LEU A 211 -13.48 -22.66 -1.74
N ARG A 212 -13.49 -23.81 -1.07
CA ARG A 212 -14.56 -24.80 -1.27
C ARG A 212 -15.92 -24.25 -0.88
N SER A 213 -16.04 -23.57 0.26
CA SER A 213 -17.33 -23.02 0.69
C SER A 213 -17.79 -21.87 -0.19
N LEU A 214 -16.86 -21.01 -0.64
CA LEU A 214 -17.14 -19.95 -1.61
C LEU A 214 -17.74 -20.52 -2.91
N VAL A 215 -17.08 -21.51 -3.51
CA VAL A 215 -17.52 -22.13 -4.76
C VAL A 215 -18.82 -22.91 -4.58
N ALA A 216 -18.92 -23.69 -3.50
CA ALA A 216 -20.11 -24.50 -3.23
C ALA A 216 -21.36 -23.61 -3.11
N THR A 217 -21.23 -22.44 -2.51
CA THR A 217 -22.34 -21.48 -2.36
C THR A 217 -22.65 -20.67 -3.62
N GLY A 218 -22.07 -21.03 -4.78
CA GLY A 218 -22.33 -20.38 -6.06
C GLY A 218 -21.62 -19.05 -6.24
N ASN A 219 -20.68 -18.71 -5.36
CA ASN A 219 -19.92 -17.46 -5.48
C ASN A 219 -18.74 -17.67 -6.44
N HIS A 220 -18.80 -17.03 -7.62
CA HIS A 220 -17.77 -17.13 -8.67
C HIS A 220 -16.80 -15.93 -8.69
N VAL A 221 -16.73 -15.19 -7.58
CA VAL A 221 -15.91 -13.98 -7.47
C VAL A 221 -14.42 -14.35 -7.49
N PRO A 222 -13.59 -13.69 -8.33
CA PRO A 222 -12.15 -13.95 -8.36
C PRO A 222 -11.49 -13.60 -7.02
N VAL A 223 -10.53 -14.42 -6.62
CA VAL A 223 -9.73 -14.23 -5.40
C VAL A 223 -8.29 -13.85 -5.76
N MET A 224 -7.79 -12.77 -5.17
CA MET A 224 -6.38 -12.38 -5.20
C MET A 224 -5.74 -12.72 -3.85
N VAL A 225 -4.61 -13.40 -3.88
CA VAL A 225 -3.98 -13.97 -2.69
C VAL A 225 -2.64 -13.31 -2.40
N ALA A 226 -2.42 -12.87 -1.17
CA ALA A 226 -1.10 -12.58 -0.62
C ALA A 226 -0.62 -13.80 0.19
N GLY A 227 0.33 -14.55 -0.37
CA GLY A 227 0.86 -15.78 0.22
C GLY A 227 2.24 -15.57 0.86
N TYR A 228 2.41 -16.05 2.08
CA TYR A 228 3.65 -15.89 2.87
C TYR A 228 4.31 -17.24 3.16
N GLY A 229 5.55 -17.43 2.71
CA GLY A 229 6.30 -18.66 2.97
C GLY A 229 5.69 -19.92 2.36
N LEU A 230 4.84 -19.78 1.33
CA LEU A 230 4.20 -20.91 0.67
C LEU A 230 5.24 -21.79 -0.02
N THR A 231 5.09 -23.12 0.07
CA THR A 231 5.95 -24.06 -0.66
C THR A 231 5.71 -23.96 -2.18
N LYS A 232 6.67 -24.40 -3.00
CA LYS A 232 6.48 -24.42 -4.47
C LYS A 232 5.22 -25.19 -4.89
N GLN A 233 4.93 -26.31 -4.23
CA GLN A 233 3.73 -27.11 -4.49
C GLN A 233 2.45 -26.33 -4.14
N GLN A 234 2.43 -25.62 -3.01
CA GLN A 234 1.29 -24.78 -2.63
C GLN A 234 1.07 -23.64 -3.64
N GLN A 235 2.14 -22.99 -4.08
CA GLN A 235 2.07 -21.94 -5.11
C GLN A 235 1.53 -22.49 -6.44
N GLN A 236 1.98 -23.67 -6.86
CA GLN A 236 1.49 -24.33 -8.07
C GLN A 236 0.01 -24.70 -7.96
N LEU A 237 -0.45 -25.16 -6.81
CA LEU A 237 -1.88 -25.46 -6.58
C LEU A 237 -2.74 -24.20 -6.68
N LEU A 238 -2.31 -23.08 -6.11
CA LEU A 238 -3.02 -21.81 -6.24
C LEU A 238 -3.07 -21.32 -7.69
N ALA A 239 -1.93 -21.40 -8.40
CA ALA A 239 -1.84 -20.97 -9.79
C ALA A 239 -2.72 -21.79 -10.75
N ARG A 240 -3.06 -23.04 -10.39
CA ARG A 240 -3.95 -23.91 -11.18
C ARG A 240 -5.43 -23.76 -10.82
N SER A 241 -5.76 -23.02 -9.75
CA SER A 241 -7.14 -22.86 -9.31
C SER A 241 -7.87 -21.83 -10.19
N PRO A 242 -9.00 -22.18 -10.82
CA PRO A 242 -9.73 -21.26 -11.70
C PRO A 242 -10.35 -20.06 -10.99
N HIS A 243 -10.45 -20.12 -9.65
CA HIS A 243 -10.99 -19.02 -8.84
C HIS A 243 -9.92 -18.04 -8.34
N ILE A 244 -8.63 -18.34 -8.54
CA ILE A 244 -7.53 -17.48 -8.13
C ILE A 244 -7.09 -16.64 -9.32
N ALA A 245 -7.38 -15.34 -9.28
CA ALA A 245 -6.99 -14.41 -10.34
C ALA A 245 -5.52 -13.97 -10.23
N HIS A 246 -5.00 -13.88 -9.00
CA HIS A 246 -3.63 -13.44 -8.78
C HIS A 246 -3.04 -14.00 -7.49
N VAL A 247 -1.73 -14.26 -7.49
CA VAL A 247 -0.98 -14.66 -6.30
C VAL A 247 0.26 -13.80 -6.17
N LEU A 248 0.35 -13.05 -5.08
CA LEU A 248 1.55 -12.35 -4.64
C LEU A 248 2.26 -13.20 -3.58
N CYS A 249 3.25 -13.96 -4.03
CA CYS A 249 4.09 -14.77 -3.14
C CYS A 249 5.21 -13.92 -2.53
N ASN A 250 5.36 -14.00 -1.21
CA ASN A 250 6.47 -13.40 -0.48
C ASN A 250 7.16 -14.48 0.38
N PRO A 251 8.46 -14.32 0.67
CA PRO A 251 9.12 -15.16 1.67
C PRO A 251 8.38 -15.05 3.01
N SER A 252 8.47 -16.10 3.83
CA SER A 252 8.00 -16.01 5.22
C SER A 252 8.81 -14.92 5.93
N GLY A 253 8.11 -14.02 6.62
CA GLY A 253 8.74 -13.07 7.53
C GLY A 253 8.42 -13.39 8.98
N GLU A 254 8.96 -12.57 9.88
CA GLU A 254 8.66 -12.60 11.32
C GLU A 254 7.23 -12.12 11.66
N PHE A 255 6.46 -11.71 10.66
CA PHE A 255 5.18 -11.00 10.84
C PHE A 255 3.99 -11.90 10.46
N SER A 256 2.84 -11.72 11.12
CA SER A 256 1.62 -12.43 10.71
C SER A 256 1.10 -11.96 9.37
N PRO A 257 0.33 -12.82 8.69
CA PRO A 257 -0.51 -12.40 7.57
C PRO A 257 -1.40 -11.19 7.87
N ALA A 258 -1.96 -11.09 9.08
CA ALA A 258 -2.84 -9.98 9.49
C ALA A 258 -2.14 -8.61 9.48
N VAL A 259 -0.85 -8.55 9.84
CA VAL A 259 -0.06 -7.32 9.74
C VAL A 259 0.50 -7.12 8.33
N LEU A 260 0.99 -8.19 7.69
CA LEU A 260 1.60 -8.10 6.36
C LEU A 260 0.61 -7.70 5.27
N ARG A 261 -0.68 -7.98 5.44
CA ARG A 261 -1.70 -7.53 4.48
C ARG A 261 -1.75 -6.01 4.35
N VAL A 262 -1.39 -5.26 5.40
CA VAL A 262 -1.30 -3.79 5.35
C VAL A 262 -0.31 -3.33 4.28
N LYS A 263 0.79 -4.05 4.10
CA LYS A 263 1.80 -3.75 3.08
C LYS A 263 1.47 -4.32 1.70
N HIS A 264 0.76 -5.45 1.65
CA HIS A 264 0.66 -6.25 0.42
C HIS A 264 -0.68 -6.16 -0.29
N PHE A 265 -1.78 -5.91 0.42
CA PHE A 265 -3.06 -5.63 -0.23
C PHE A 265 -3.02 -4.38 -1.11
N PRO A 266 -2.33 -3.27 -0.77
CA PRO A 266 -2.15 -2.16 -1.69
C PRO A 266 -1.60 -2.59 -3.05
N LYS A 267 -0.56 -3.44 -3.08
CA LYS A 267 0.06 -3.94 -4.31
C LYS A 267 -0.89 -4.81 -5.17
N LEU A 268 -1.84 -5.50 -4.53
CA LEU A 268 -2.89 -6.25 -5.23
C LEU A 268 -3.95 -5.29 -5.78
N LEU A 269 -4.40 -4.35 -4.95
CA LEU A 269 -5.44 -3.38 -5.27
C LEU A 269 -5.02 -2.39 -6.36
N GLU A 270 -3.76 -1.99 -6.43
CA GLU A 270 -3.21 -1.09 -7.46
C GLU A 270 -3.28 -1.67 -8.88
N ARG A 271 -3.52 -2.97 -9.00
CA ARG A 271 -3.73 -3.65 -10.29
C ARG A 271 -5.16 -3.49 -10.82
N LEU A 272 -6.08 -3.04 -9.97
CA LEU A 272 -7.49 -2.91 -10.27
C LEU A 272 -7.83 -1.44 -10.62
N PRO A 273 -8.89 -1.21 -11.41
CA PRO A 273 -9.57 0.07 -11.44
C PRO A 273 -9.89 0.57 -10.02
N GLY A 274 -9.76 1.88 -9.78
CA GLY A 274 -9.91 2.45 -8.44
C GLY A 274 -11.32 2.28 -7.85
N ASP A 275 -12.32 2.15 -8.71
CA ASP A 275 -13.74 1.94 -8.41
C ASP A 275 -14.13 0.45 -8.31
N THR A 276 -13.21 -0.48 -8.58
CA THR A 276 -13.48 -1.93 -8.41
C THR A 276 -13.90 -2.23 -6.98
N VAL A 277 -15.05 -2.87 -6.82
CA VAL A 277 -15.54 -3.37 -5.53
C VAL A 277 -14.65 -4.50 -5.05
N ALA A 278 -14.23 -4.45 -3.79
CA ALA A 278 -13.35 -5.43 -3.18
C ALA A 278 -13.74 -5.69 -1.73
N ALA A 279 -13.54 -6.93 -1.28
CA ALA A 279 -13.54 -7.26 0.13
C ALA A 279 -12.32 -8.11 0.47
N TRP A 280 -11.90 -8.08 1.72
CA TRP A 280 -10.98 -9.09 2.24
C TRP A 280 -11.60 -9.84 3.41
N TRP A 281 -11.17 -11.09 3.53
CA TRP A 281 -11.39 -11.92 4.71
C TRP A 281 -10.08 -12.57 5.16
N ASP A 282 -9.98 -12.84 6.45
CA ASP A 282 -8.91 -13.68 6.98
C ASP A 282 -9.07 -15.10 6.46
N ALA A 283 -8.06 -15.56 5.71
CA ALA A 283 -8.11 -16.81 4.95
C ALA A 283 -8.39 -18.06 5.79
N GLY A 284 -8.03 -18.01 7.08
CA GLY A 284 -8.13 -19.12 8.01
C GLY A 284 -9.41 -19.19 8.85
N ASP A 285 -10.23 -18.14 8.79
CA ASP A 285 -11.23 -17.84 9.83
C ASP A 285 -12.60 -17.56 9.22
N ILE A 286 -12.93 -18.18 8.08
CA ILE A 286 -14.11 -17.83 7.29
C ILE A 286 -14.80 -19.06 6.70
N PHE A 287 -16.12 -19.00 6.66
CA PHE A 287 -16.97 -20.00 6.05
C PHE A 287 -18.18 -19.36 5.35
N PHE A 288 -18.31 -19.60 4.04
CA PHE A 288 -19.42 -19.11 3.23
C PHE A 288 -20.57 -20.11 3.23
N GLN A 289 -21.80 -19.63 3.43
CA GLN A 289 -23.03 -20.44 3.47
C GLN A 289 -24.13 -19.94 2.54
N GLY A 290 -23.96 -18.77 1.96
CA GLY A 290 -24.93 -18.16 1.06
C GLY A 290 -24.31 -17.22 0.04
N ASP A 291 -25.19 -16.59 -0.73
CA ASP A 291 -24.84 -15.59 -1.73
C ASP A 291 -24.21 -14.34 -1.06
N ILE A 292 -23.08 -13.90 -1.62
CA ILE A 292 -22.39 -12.67 -1.18
C ILE A 292 -22.65 -11.47 -2.10
N SER A 293 -23.43 -11.63 -3.18
CA SER A 293 -23.81 -10.54 -4.07
C SER A 293 -24.44 -9.31 -3.40
N PRO A 294 -25.20 -9.44 -2.27
CA PRO A 294 -25.72 -8.27 -1.57
C PRO A 294 -24.63 -7.33 -1.05
N LEU A 295 -23.47 -7.86 -0.65
CA LEU A 295 -22.34 -7.03 -0.21
C LEU A 295 -21.83 -6.15 -1.35
N TRP A 296 -21.72 -6.70 -2.55
CA TRP A 296 -21.21 -5.95 -3.71
C TRP A 296 -22.12 -4.79 -4.07
N LYS A 297 -23.44 -5.00 -4.00
CA LYS A 297 -24.44 -3.93 -4.18
C LYS A 297 -24.30 -2.86 -3.10
N LEU A 298 -24.12 -3.26 -1.84
CA LEU A 298 -23.96 -2.34 -0.72
C LEU A 298 -22.70 -1.47 -0.87
N VAL A 299 -21.58 -2.06 -1.29
CA VAL A 299 -20.33 -1.33 -1.55
C VAL A 299 -20.49 -0.38 -2.74
N ALA A 300 -21.12 -0.82 -3.83
CA ALA A 300 -21.36 0.02 -5.00
C ALA A 300 -22.23 1.24 -4.69
N GLN A 301 -23.17 1.11 -3.74
CA GLN A 301 -24.00 2.23 -3.24
C GLN A 301 -23.23 3.20 -2.33
N ASN A 302 -22.11 2.76 -1.75
CA ASN A 302 -21.32 3.53 -0.79
C ASN A 302 -19.80 3.46 -1.13
N PRO A 303 -19.39 3.90 -2.33
CA PRO A 303 -18.05 3.58 -2.87
C PRO A 303 -16.88 4.19 -2.09
N ASN A 304 -17.16 5.23 -1.28
CA ASN A 304 -16.18 5.95 -0.46
C ASN A 304 -16.21 5.55 1.02
N LYS A 305 -16.92 4.47 1.39
CA LYS A 305 -17.07 4.01 2.77
C LYS A 305 -16.50 2.60 2.96
N LEU A 306 -15.91 2.35 4.12
CA LEU A 306 -15.55 1.02 4.58
C LEU A 306 -16.77 0.31 5.14
N HIS A 307 -16.92 -0.96 4.79
CA HIS A 307 -17.97 -1.84 5.27
C HIS A 307 -17.34 -2.85 6.21
N ALA A 308 -17.86 -2.95 7.43
CA ALA A 308 -17.27 -3.81 8.46
C ALA A 308 -18.33 -4.37 9.40
N VAL A 309 -17.95 -5.41 10.13
CA VAL A 309 -18.82 -6.06 11.11
C VAL A 309 -18.35 -5.71 12.52
N ARG A 310 -19.31 -5.39 13.37
CA ARG A 310 -19.08 -5.13 14.80
C ARG A 310 -18.79 -6.45 15.54
N GLU A 311 -17.84 -6.42 16.47
CA GLU A 311 -17.64 -7.51 17.41
C GLU A 311 -18.73 -7.51 18.48
N PRO A 312 -19.16 -8.70 18.96
CA PRO A 312 -20.27 -8.80 19.91
C PRO A 312 -19.92 -8.26 21.31
N LYS A 313 -18.64 -8.13 21.65
CA LYS A 313 -18.18 -7.56 22.92
C LYS A 313 -17.43 -6.26 22.69
N SER A 314 -17.73 -5.27 23.52
CA SER A 314 -17.01 -4.00 23.60
C SER A 314 -16.26 -3.93 24.94
N TYR A 315 -15.71 -2.77 25.28
CA TYR A 315 -15.08 -2.54 26.57
C TYR A 315 -16.13 -2.61 27.70
N PRO A 316 -15.81 -3.22 28.87
CA PRO A 316 -14.54 -3.85 29.23
C PRO A 316 -14.43 -5.35 28.89
N GLN A 317 -15.45 -5.96 28.28
CA GLN A 317 -15.51 -7.41 28.11
C GLN A 317 -14.67 -7.94 26.92
N ASN A 318 -14.18 -7.05 26.06
CA ASN A 318 -13.31 -7.39 24.95
C ASN A 318 -11.83 -7.23 25.34
N PHE A 319 -11.14 -8.36 25.53
CA PHE A 319 -9.73 -8.40 25.93
C PHE A 319 -8.80 -7.69 24.94
N ALA A 320 -9.18 -7.61 23.66
CA ALA A 320 -8.42 -6.88 22.65
C ALA A 320 -8.24 -5.40 23.04
N ILE A 321 -9.30 -4.79 23.55
CA ILE A 321 -9.34 -3.36 23.90
C ILE A 321 -8.45 -3.08 25.11
N THR A 322 -8.36 -4.01 26.06
CA THR A 322 -7.52 -3.85 27.25
C THR A 322 -6.06 -4.20 26.99
N ALA A 323 -5.79 -5.26 26.23
CA ALA A 323 -4.45 -5.84 26.13
C ALA A 323 -3.62 -5.28 24.96
N TRP A 324 -4.24 -4.97 23.83
CA TRP A 324 -3.48 -4.57 22.64
C TRP A 324 -2.91 -3.15 22.75
N PRO A 325 -3.62 -2.13 23.28
CA PRO A 325 -3.03 -0.81 23.45
C PRO A 325 -1.81 -0.80 24.37
N GLU A 326 -1.74 -1.70 25.37
CA GLU A 326 -0.59 -1.81 26.28
C GLU A 326 0.73 -2.16 25.58
N ARG A 327 0.66 -2.73 24.37
CA ARG A 327 1.84 -3.06 23.55
C ARG A 327 2.44 -1.85 22.83
N ILE A 328 1.76 -0.71 22.84
CA ILE A 328 2.28 0.53 22.26
C ILE A 328 3.30 1.14 23.22
N PRO A 329 4.59 1.25 22.86
CA PRO A 329 5.63 1.70 23.78
C PRO A 329 5.46 3.16 24.23
N ASN A 330 4.94 4.01 23.34
CA ASN A 330 4.72 5.42 23.66
C ASN A 330 3.45 5.59 24.53
N PRO A 331 3.57 6.09 25.78
CA PRO A 331 2.45 6.15 26.72
C PRO A 331 1.34 7.13 26.31
N GLN A 332 1.69 8.22 25.60
CA GLN A 332 0.72 9.19 25.12
C GLN A 332 -0.12 8.60 23.98
N ILE A 333 0.53 7.94 23.03
CA ILE A 333 -0.14 7.25 21.92
C ILE A 333 -1.01 6.11 22.46
N ARG A 334 -0.46 5.29 23.37
CA ARG A 334 -1.19 4.22 24.06
C ARG A 334 -2.47 4.73 24.71
N ARG A 335 -2.39 5.78 25.53
CA ARG A 335 -3.57 6.38 26.20
C ARG A 335 -4.60 6.83 25.17
N ARG A 336 -4.17 7.54 24.13
CA ARG A 336 -5.05 8.01 23.06
C ARG A 336 -5.74 6.85 22.31
N VAL A 337 -5.00 5.81 21.96
CA VAL A 337 -5.55 4.62 21.29
C VAL A 337 -6.56 3.94 22.20
N PHE A 338 -6.20 3.70 23.46
CA PHE A 338 -7.11 3.12 24.45
C PHE A 338 -8.38 3.95 24.64
N ASP A 339 -8.28 5.28 24.75
CA ASP A 339 -9.44 6.17 24.85
C ASP A 339 -10.37 6.06 23.64
N ILE A 340 -9.81 5.91 22.43
CA ILE A 340 -10.60 5.72 21.21
C ILE A 340 -11.33 4.37 21.26
N VAL A 341 -10.62 3.27 21.50
CA VAL A 341 -11.21 1.93 21.39
C VAL A 341 -12.07 1.54 22.60
N SER A 342 -11.89 2.15 23.76
CA SER A 342 -12.71 1.89 24.96
C SER A 342 -14.06 2.60 24.96
N ARG A 343 -14.19 3.69 24.21
CA ARG A 343 -15.41 4.53 24.17
C ARG A 343 -16.30 4.31 22.96
N ASN A 344 -15.90 3.44 22.04
CA ASN A 344 -16.62 3.19 20.80
C ASN A 344 -16.87 1.67 20.60
N PRO A 345 -17.86 1.27 19.78
CA PRO A 345 -18.05 -0.13 19.42
C PRO A 345 -16.81 -0.68 18.72
N PHE A 346 -16.40 -1.89 19.05
CA PHE A 346 -15.23 -2.51 18.45
C PHE A 346 -15.61 -3.29 17.19
N PHE A 347 -14.83 -3.15 16.12
CA PHE A 347 -15.05 -3.80 14.83
C PHE A 347 -13.95 -4.81 14.52
N ASN A 348 -14.33 -5.87 13.80
CA ASN A 348 -13.43 -6.94 13.41
C ASN A 348 -12.72 -6.60 12.09
N SER A 349 -11.39 -6.50 12.10
CA SER A 349 -10.62 -6.21 10.87
C SER A 349 -10.40 -7.43 9.98
N GLY A 350 -10.74 -8.64 10.46
CA GLY A 350 -10.73 -9.87 9.68
C GLY A 350 -11.75 -9.90 8.54
N PHE A 351 -12.61 -8.88 8.45
CA PHE A 351 -13.44 -8.58 7.29
C PHE A 351 -13.51 -7.06 7.06
N VAL A 352 -13.23 -6.61 5.84
CA VAL A 352 -13.54 -5.25 5.38
C VAL A 352 -13.89 -5.28 3.89
N ALA A 353 -14.86 -4.46 3.47
CA ALA A 353 -15.19 -4.26 2.06
C ALA A 353 -15.29 -2.78 1.67
N SER A 354 -14.83 -2.43 0.49
CA SER A 354 -15.00 -1.10 -0.13
C SER A 354 -14.56 -1.13 -1.59
N THR A 355 -14.41 0.03 -2.23
CA THR A 355 -13.70 0.13 -3.51
C THR A 355 -12.19 0.00 -3.32
N ALA A 356 -11.47 -0.41 -4.36
CA ALA A 356 -10.02 -0.55 -4.33
C ALA A 356 -9.31 0.72 -3.84
N ASN A 357 -9.73 1.89 -4.33
CA ASN A 357 -9.15 3.18 -3.93
C ASN A 357 -9.41 3.50 -2.45
N THR A 358 -10.59 3.20 -1.92
CA THR A 358 -10.91 3.43 -0.50
C THR A 358 -10.15 2.46 0.41
N LEU A 359 -10.02 1.19 0.01
CA LEU A 359 -9.20 0.23 0.75
C LEU A 359 -7.72 0.64 0.76
N ILE A 360 -7.17 1.09 -0.38
CA ILE A 360 -5.81 1.64 -0.49
C ILE A 360 -5.61 2.79 0.50
N LYS A 361 -6.52 3.78 0.56
CA LYS A 361 -6.44 4.90 1.51
C LYS A 361 -6.41 4.43 2.97
N TYR A 362 -7.23 3.44 3.31
CA TYR A 362 -7.21 2.85 4.64
C TYR A 362 -5.87 2.15 4.93
N GLN A 363 -5.35 1.34 4.00
CA GLN A 363 -4.09 0.64 4.21
C GLN A 363 -2.94 1.62 4.43
N ASP A 364 -2.95 2.78 3.78
CA ASP A 364 -1.95 3.84 3.99
C ASP A 364 -2.03 4.42 5.40
N TYR A 365 -3.24 4.59 5.92
CA TYR A 365 -3.42 4.97 7.31
C TYR A 365 -2.89 3.88 8.24
N ALA A 366 -3.24 2.62 8.00
CA ALA A 366 -2.82 1.50 8.83
C ALA A 366 -1.30 1.35 8.85
N GLU A 367 -0.62 1.52 7.72
CA GLU A 367 0.83 1.49 7.61
C GLU A 367 1.49 2.61 8.44
N ARG A 368 0.98 3.85 8.32
CA ARG A 368 1.44 4.98 9.15
C ARG A 368 1.20 4.70 10.63
N PHE A 369 0.01 4.22 10.99
CA PHE A 369 -0.34 3.91 12.38
C PHE A 369 0.63 2.89 12.99
N LEU A 370 0.88 1.76 12.31
CA LEU A 370 1.78 0.72 12.79
C LEU A 370 3.22 1.22 12.93
N THR A 371 3.66 2.08 12.02
CA THR A 371 4.99 2.72 12.05
C THR A 371 5.11 3.70 13.20
N THR A 372 4.15 4.64 13.34
CA THR A 372 4.14 5.64 14.41
C THR A 372 4.02 5.00 15.79
N CYS A 373 3.27 3.91 15.91
CA CYS A 373 3.16 3.17 17.17
C CYS A 373 4.36 2.26 17.45
N ASN A 374 5.23 2.01 16.46
CA ASN A 374 6.32 1.03 16.51
C ASN A 374 5.86 -0.39 16.90
N VAL A 375 4.79 -0.87 16.28
CA VAL A 375 4.11 -2.13 16.66
C VAL A 375 3.98 -3.11 15.51
N TRP A 376 4.85 -3.01 14.50
CA TRP A 376 4.88 -3.92 13.36
C TRP A 376 5.04 -5.39 13.75
N ARG A 377 5.78 -5.67 14.82
CA ARG A 377 6.04 -7.06 15.30
C ARG A 377 4.94 -7.59 16.21
N GLU A 378 4.02 -6.74 16.63
CA GLU A 378 2.97 -7.09 17.57
C GLU A 378 1.71 -7.55 16.83
N GLN A 379 1.15 -8.67 17.27
CA GLN A 379 -0.09 -9.19 16.70
C GLN A 379 -1.23 -9.10 17.71
N PRO A 380 -2.46 -8.74 17.28
CA PRO A 380 -2.93 -8.35 15.94
C PRO A 380 -3.17 -6.82 15.83
N MET A 381 -2.12 -6.03 15.66
CA MET A 381 -2.20 -4.56 15.75
C MET A 381 -2.91 -3.89 14.57
N ASP A 382 -3.12 -4.59 13.46
CA ASP A 382 -3.89 -4.10 12.32
C ASP A 382 -5.37 -3.86 12.69
N GLN A 383 -5.93 -4.63 13.63
CA GLN A 383 -7.29 -4.41 14.12
C GLN A 383 -7.41 -3.15 14.99
N LEU A 384 -6.37 -2.80 15.78
CA LEU A 384 -6.33 -1.50 16.45
C LEU A 384 -6.22 -0.36 15.45
N ALA A 385 -5.38 -0.50 14.43
CA ALA A 385 -5.25 0.49 13.37
C ALA A 385 -6.61 0.73 12.68
N PHE A 386 -7.34 -0.35 12.38
CA PHE A 386 -8.68 -0.31 11.83
C PHE A 386 -9.68 0.46 12.69
N ASN A 387 -9.78 0.11 13.98
CA ASN A 387 -10.70 0.77 14.91
C ASN A 387 -10.35 2.25 15.11
N CYS A 388 -9.07 2.59 15.21
CA CYS A 388 -8.62 3.98 15.26
C CYS A 388 -9.04 4.76 14.01
N TYR A 389 -8.88 4.18 12.82
CA TYR A 389 -9.28 4.82 11.57
C TYR A 389 -10.77 5.13 11.52
N ILE A 390 -11.63 4.13 11.72
CA ILE A 390 -13.08 4.30 11.56
C ILE A 390 -13.69 5.21 12.64
N HIS A 391 -13.13 5.24 13.85
CA HIS A 391 -13.65 6.12 14.90
C HIS A 391 -13.17 7.57 14.78
N GLN A 392 -12.07 7.80 14.07
CA GLN A 392 -11.63 9.13 13.65
C GLN A 392 -12.35 9.62 12.38
N ASN A 393 -12.97 8.72 11.61
CA ASN A 393 -13.65 8.99 10.35
C ASN A 393 -15.04 8.33 10.32
N LYS A 394 -15.90 8.67 11.29
CA LYS A 394 -17.17 7.95 11.53
C LYS A 394 -18.13 7.97 10.35
N ASP A 395 -18.07 9.02 9.53
CA ASP A 395 -18.83 9.20 8.30
C ASP A 395 -18.43 8.23 7.18
N GLN A 396 -17.24 7.62 7.29
CA GLN A 396 -16.68 6.67 6.33
C GLN A 396 -17.00 5.20 6.65
N LEU A 397 -17.85 4.92 7.65
CA LEU A 397 -18.22 3.56 8.03
C LEU A 397 -19.66 3.24 7.63
N VAL A 398 -19.86 2.05 7.07
CA VAL A 398 -21.15 1.36 6.97
C VAL A 398 -21.03 0.06 7.75
N GLU A 399 -21.86 -0.09 8.79
CA GLU A 399 -21.92 -1.34 9.53
C GLU A 399 -22.71 -2.37 8.70
N VAL A 400 -22.08 -3.51 8.46
CA VAL A 400 -22.72 -4.66 7.82
C VAL A 400 -23.50 -5.43 8.88
N ASP A 401 -24.74 -5.78 8.54
CA ASP A 401 -25.63 -6.52 9.44
C ASP A 401 -24.97 -7.81 9.92
N GLU A 402 -24.93 -8.01 11.24
CA GLU A 402 -24.32 -9.20 11.86
C GLU A 402 -25.03 -10.51 11.49
N THR A 403 -26.29 -10.43 11.03
CA THR A 403 -27.04 -11.57 10.53
C THR A 403 -26.61 -11.97 9.11
N TRP A 404 -25.91 -11.08 8.38
CA TRP A 404 -25.32 -11.39 7.09
C TRP A 404 -23.88 -11.90 7.21
N ASN A 405 -23.02 -11.19 7.97
CA ASN A 405 -21.67 -11.62 8.30
C ASN A 405 -21.47 -11.72 9.81
N TYR A 406 -21.46 -12.95 10.31
CA TYR A 406 -21.57 -13.26 11.72
C TYR A 406 -20.20 -13.50 12.36
N CYS A 407 -19.81 -12.60 13.26
CA CYS A 407 -18.55 -12.68 13.99
C CYS A 407 -18.63 -13.64 15.19
N LEU A 408 -17.84 -14.72 15.17
CA LEU A 408 -17.75 -15.72 16.24
C LEU A 408 -16.93 -15.27 17.46
N ALA A 409 -16.11 -14.22 17.31
CA ALA A 409 -15.22 -13.77 18.37
C ALA A 409 -16.00 -13.52 19.67
N PHE A 410 -15.56 -14.14 20.76
CA PHE A 410 -16.16 -14.02 22.10
C PHE A 410 -17.62 -14.47 22.25
N ARG A 411 -18.22 -15.16 21.27
CA ARG A 411 -19.54 -15.80 21.45
C ARG A 411 -19.37 -17.19 22.08
N GLY A 412 -20.24 -17.53 23.03
CA GLY A 412 -20.32 -18.89 23.58
C GLY A 412 -20.94 -19.86 22.56
N TRP A 413 -20.53 -21.13 22.61
CA TRP A 413 -20.98 -22.19 21.68
C TRP A 413 -22.51 -22.35 21.61
N GLY A 414 -23.23 -22.09 22.70
CA GLY A 414 -24.69 -22.30 22.77
C GLY A 414 -25.55 -21.34 21.94
N LYS A 415 -24.98 -20.32 21.29
CA LYS A 415 -25.73 -19.33 20.50
C LYS A 415 -25.88 -19.69 19.01
N LEU A 416 -25.24 -20.75 18.55
CA LEU A 416 -25.39 -21.23 17.18
C LEU A 416 -26.27 -22.48 17.21
N GLN A 417 -27.48 -22.34 16.69
CA GLN A 417 -28.32 -23.50 16.47
C GLN A 417 -27.84 -24.23 15.23
N ARG A 418 -27.54 -25.52 15.40
CA ARG A 418 -27.24 -26.41 14.29
C ARG A 418 -28.56 -26.97 13.80
N ARG A 419 -28.96 -26.63 12.57
CA ARG A 419 -30.10 -27.30 11.94
C ARG A 419 -29.68 -28.71 11.52
N ARG A 420 -30.36 -29.75 12.04
CA ARG A 420 -30.12 -31.15 11.67
C ARG A 420 -30.84 -31.47 10.34
N ARG A 421 -30.33 -32.50 9.66
CA ARG A 421 -30.90 -33.15 8.46
C ARG A 421 -32.39 -33.47 8.67
N GLY A 422 -33.30 -32.91 7.86
CA GLY A 422 -34.73 -33.28 7.90
C GLY A 422 -35.74 -32.20 7.47
N ASP A 423 -35.43 -30.91 7.63
CA ASP A 423 -36.39 -29.83 7.32
C ASP A 423 -36.19 -29.28 5.88
N GLU A 424 -36.79 -29.99 4.93
CA GLU A 424 -37.28 -29.65 3.56
C GLU A 424 -36.46 -28.76 2.57
N ASP A 425 -36.53 -29.20 1.29
CA ASP A 425 -36.01 -28.65 0.02
C ASP A 425 -34.50 -28.33 -0.08
N TRP A 426 -33.69 -29.30 -0.56
CA TRP A 426 -32.23 -29.16 -0.62
C TRP A 426 -31.55 -29.74 -1.87
N HIS A 427 -30.63 -28.96 -2.44
CA HIS A 427 -29.85 -29.25 -3.66
C HIS A 427 -28.46 -29.87 -3.33
N PRO A 428 -27.94 -30.86 -4.10
CA PRO A 428 -26.97 -31.85 -3.58
C PRO A 428 -25.48 -31.45 -3.54
N SER A 429 -25.07 -30.24 -3.90
CA SER A 429 -23.64 -29.91 -4.07
C SER A 429 -22.97 -29.17 -2.89
N VAL A 430 -23.77 -28.73 -1.88
CA VAL A 430 -23.31 -28.05 -0.64
C VAL A 430 -23.80 -28.77 0.63
N ALA A 431 -24.54 -29.86 0.44
CA ALA A 431 -25.51 -30.44 1.39
C ALA A 431 -24.94 -31.12 2.65
N SER A 432 -23.62 -31.10 2.84
CA SER A 432 -22.98 -31.80 3.96
C SER A 432 -22.40 -30.86 5.02
N LEU A 433 -22.24 -29.56 4.72
CA LEU A 433 -21.62 -28.63 5.65
C LEU A 433 -22.66 -28.06 6.64
N PRO A 434 -22.32 -27.92 7.93
CA PRO A 434 -23.24 -27.37 8.92
C PRO A 434 -23.65 -25.94 8.56
N ARG A 435 -24.96 -25.67 8.57
CA ARG A 435 -25.48 -24.30 8.52
C ARG A 435 -25.53 -23.72 9.92
N PHE A 436 -24.98 -22.53 10.03
CA PHE A 436 -25.12 -21.65 11.16
C PHE A 436 -26.31 -20.74 10.91
N VAL A 437 -27.29 -20.80 11.81
CA VAL A 437 -28.42 -19.88 11.81
C VAL A 437 -28.36 -19.02 13.07
N THR A 438 -28.94 -17.83 12.97
CA THR A 438 -29.16 -16.98 14.14
C THR A 438 -30.16 -17.63 15.11
N SER A 439 -30.34 -17.08 16.30
CA SER A 439 -31.28 -17.62 17.31
C SER A 439 -32.75 -17.62 16.86
N ASN A 440 -33.11 -16.87 15.82
CA ASN A 440 -34.47 -16.86 15.24
C ASN A 440 -34.58 -17.73 13.98
N GLY A 441 -33.56 -18.53 13.66
CA GLY A 441 -33.56 -19.43 12.49
C GLY A 441 -33.18 -18.78 11.17
N ARG A 442 -32.87 -17.46 11.11
CA ARG A 442 -32.39 -16.83 9.88
C ARG A 442 -31.03 -17.38 9.46
N THR A 443 -30.90 -17.63 8.15
CA THR A 443 -29.65 -18.10 7.54
C THR A 443 -28.62 -16.97 7.51
N ILE A 444 -27.37 -17.32 7.82
CA ILE A 444 -26.23 -16.42 7.78
C ILE A 444 -25.46 -16.69 6.48
N SER A 445 -25.15 -15.66 5.70
CA SER A 445 -24.40 -15.83 4.44
C SER A 445 -22.92 -16.11 4.69
N VAL A 446 -22.33 -15.47 5.70
CA VAL A 446 -20.90 -15.53 5.98
C VAL A 446 -20.69 -15.68 7.49
N VAL A 447 -19.89 -16.64 7.92
CA VAL A 447 -19.47 -16.77 9.32
C VAL A 447 -17.97 -16.59 9.39
N HIS A 448 -17.52 -15.65 10.23
CA HIS A 448 -16.10 -15.36 10.38
C HIS A 448 -15.66 -15.30 11.84
N GLY A 449 -14.45 -15.79 12.12
CA GLY A 449 -13.79 -15.71 13.43
C GLY A 449 -13.35 -17.06 14.01
N ASN A 450 -12.19 -17.04 14.66
CA ASN A 450 -11.53 -18.14 15.37
C ASN A 450 -11.49 -19.46 14.58
N ALA A 451 -10.44 -19.60 13.77
CA ALA A 451 -10.05 -20.82 13.08
C ALA A 451 -10.33 -22.12 13.83
N GLN A 452 -9.95 -22.19 15.11
CA GLN A 452 -10.05 -23.41 15.90
C GLN A 452 -11.50 -23.75 16.21
N LEU A 453 -12.35 -22.75 16.39
CA LEU A 453 -13.79 -22.95 16.60
C LEU A 453 -14.45 -23.47 15.32
N LEU A 454 -14.13 -22.85 14.18
CA LEU A 454 -14.60 -23.33 12.88
C LEU A 454 -14.11 -24.76 12.62
N GLU A 455 -12.83 -25.02 12.82
CA GLU A 455 -12.24 -26.35 12.61
C GLU A 455 -12.83 -27.41 13.55
N ARG A 456 -13.07 -27.09 14.83
CA ARG A 456 -13.77 -28.00 15.75
C ARG A 456 -15.18 -28.30 15.30
N ALA A 457 -15.91 -27.28 14.82
CA ALA A 457 -17.24 -27.48 14.25
C ALA A 457 -17.21 -28.40 13.02
N PHE A 458 -16.15 -28.38 12.23
CA PHE A 458 -15.95 -29.30 11.09
C PHE A 458 -15.46 -30.70 11.51
N ARG A 459 -14.51 -30.83 12.45
CA ARG A 459 -13.93 -32.11 12.86
C ARG A 459 -14.94 -33.01 13.59
N GLN A 460 -15.78 -32.44 14.46
CA GLN A 460 -16.87 -33.19 15.11
C GLN A 460 -17.88 -33.75 14.11
N TRP A 461 -17.88 -33.26 12.87
CA TRP A 461 -18.78 -33.71 11.83
C TRP A 461 -18.18 -34.82 10.96
N TRP A 462 -16.89 -34.74 10.62
CA TRP A 462 -16.22 -35.82 9.88
C TRP A 462 -16.32 -37.17 10.58
N VAL A 463 -16.15 -37.20 11.91
CA VAL A 463 -16.23 -38.42 12.73
C VAL A 463 -17.65 -39.01 12.83
N MET A 464 -18.70 -38.23 12.50
CA MET A 464 -20.09 -38.72 12.50
C MET A 464 -20.62 -39.08 11.10
N ALA A 465 -19.86 -38.74 10.05
CA ALA A 465 -20.23 -38.98 8.66
C ALA A 465 -19.45 -40.16 8.04
N SER A 466 -18.32 -40.53 8.64
CA SER A 466 -17.63 -41.82 8.50
C SER A 466 -18.13 -42.80 9.54
#